data_AF-A0A9P4TSW8-F1
#
_entry.id   AF-A0A9P4TSW8-F1
#
_cell.length_a   1.000
_cell.length_b   1.000
_cell.length_c   1.000
_cell.angle_alpha   90.00
_cell.angle_beta   90.00
_cell.angle_gamma   90.00
#
_symmetry.space_group_name_H-M   'P 1'
#
loop_
_entity.id
_entity.type
_entity.pdbx_description
1 polymer ?
#
loop_
_entity_poly.entity_id
_entity_poly.type
_entity_poly.pdbx_seq_one_letter_code
_entity_poly.pdbx_strand_id
1 'polypeptide(L)'
;MDIQVQKDHISHRCTFCERDFTRATTLKDHIRTHTNERPYSCKLCASKFRRRNDQLRHESTAHKEKKHVCQGILKSGKVWGCGGRFARVDALKGHWRQEKGKICRRPALEE
;
A
#
# COMPACT_ATOMS: atom_id res chain seq x y z
N MET A 1 1.56 42.53 -11.28
CA MET A 1 1.04 42.41 -9.90
C MET A 1 0.64 40.95 -9.73
N ASP A 2 1.58 40.13 -9.27
CA ASP A 2 1.35 38.70 -9.07
C ASP A 2 0.40 38.48 -7.91
N ILE A 3 -0.85 38.13 -8.23
CA ILE A 3 -1.83 37.72 -7.22
C ILE A 3 -1.38 36.35 -6.74
N GLN A 4 -0.58 36.33 -5.67
CA GLN A 4 -0.33 35.12 -4.90
C GLN A 4 -1.64 34.74 -4.19
N VAL A 5 -2.45 33.93 -4.87
CA VAL A 5 -3.60 33.25 -4.27
C VAL A 5 -3.05 32.36 -3.15
N GLN A 6 -3.10 32.86 -1.92
CA GLN A 6 -2.93 32.06 -0.72
C GLN A 6 -4.06 31.03 -0.73
N LYS A 7 -3.80 29.84 -1.29
CA LYS A 7 -4.69 28.70 -1.13
C LYS A 7 -4.65 28.36 0.36
N ASP A 8 -5.64 28.85 1.10
CA ASP A 8 -5.93 28.38 2.45
C ASP A 8 -6.12 26.86 2.35
N HIS A 9 -5.04 26.15 2.63
CA HIS A 9 -5.07 24.71 2.66
C HIS A 9 -5.77 24.37 3.97
N ILE A 10 -7.08 24.16 3.89
CA ILE A 10 -7.94 23.72 4.98
C ILE A 10 -7.26 22.53 5.65
N SER A 11 -6.67 22.79 6.81
CA SER A 11 -5.92 21.81 7.59
C SER A 11 -6.83 21.28 8.68
N HIS A 12 -7.03 19.96 8.68
CA HIS A 12 -7.83 19.27 9.66
C HIS A 12 -6.91 18.86 10.82
N ARG A 13 -6.88 19.67 11.89
CA ARG A 13 -6.06 19.41 13.08
C ARG A 13 -6.67 18.33 13.97
N CYS A 14 -5.84 17.42 14.48
CA CYS A 14 -6.25 16.44 15.47
C CYS A 14 -6.34 17.06 16.86
N THR A 15 -7.44 16.80 17.56
CA THR A 15 -7.69 17.28 18.93
C THR A 15 -6.85 16.58 20.00
N PHE A 16 -6.22 15.44 19.69
CA PHE A 16 -5.46 14.64 20.66
C PHE A 16 -3.94 14.87 20.61
N CYS A 17 -3.39 15.22 19.45
CA CYS A 17 -1.94 15.37 19.28
C CYS A 17 -1.56 16.51 18.33
N GLU A 18 -2.51 17.41 18.04
CA GLU A 18 -2.33 18.65 17.28
C GLU A 18 -1.72 18.51 15.88
N ARG A 19 -1.60 17.28 15.37
CA ARG A 19 -1.17 17.00 14.00
C ARG A 19 -2.19 17.54 13.02
N ASP A 20 -1.72 18.26 12.01
CA ASP A 20 -2.50 18.72 10.89
C ASP A 20 -2.59 17.63 9.80
N PHE A 21 -3.75 17.57 9.16
CA PHE A 21 -4.01 16.67 8.05
C PHE A 21 -4.63 17.44 6.90
N THR A 22 -4.23 17.09 5.68
CA THR A 22 -4.75 17.70 4.46
C THR A 22 -6.17 17.27 4.09
N ARG A 23 -6.68 16.21 4.72
CA ARG A 23 -7.99 15.62 4.41
C ARG A 23 -8.72 15.20 5.68
N ALA A 24 -9.99 15.56 5.78
CA ALA A 24 -10.86 15.15 6.89
C ALA A 24 -10.93 13.62 7.04
N THR A 25 -10.90 12.87 5.94
CA THR A 25 -10.90 11.39 5.97
C THR A 25 -9.64 10.84 6.64
N THR A 26 -8.49 11.47 6.40
CA THR A 26 -7.21 11.08 7.00
C THR A 26 -7.19 11.44 8.48
N LEU A 27 -7.73 12.61 8.85
CA LEU A 27 -7.90 12.97 10.25
C LEU A 27 -8.85 11.98 10.97
N LYS A 28 -9.99 11.63 10.37
CA LYS A 28 -10.96 10.69 10.98
C LYS A 28 -10.34 9.30 11.18
N ASP A 29 -9.57 8.83 10.19
CA ASP A 29 -8.80 7.61 10.38
C ASP A 29 -7.77 7.79 11.50
N HIS A 30 -7.03 8.90 11.50
CA HIS A 30 -6.06 9.24 12.53
C HIS A 30 -6.69 9.28 13.94
N ILE A 31 -7.88 9.84 14.15
CA ILE A 31 -8.51 9.89 15.48
C ILE A 31 -8.71 8.49 16.07
N ARG A 32 -8.96 7.48 15.22
CA ARG A 32 -9.09 6.09 15.69
C ARG A 32 -7.80 5.52 16.32
N THR A 33 -6.61 6.18 16.24
CA THR A 33 -5.38 5.73 16.97
C THR A 33 -5.60 5.96 18.43
N HIS A 34 -6.23 7.09 18.74
CA HIS A 34 -6.40 7.57 20.09
C HIS A 34 -7.55 6.83 20.76
N THR A 35 -8.66 6.62 20.04
CA THR A 35 -9.82 5.89 20.57
C THR A 35 -9.68 4.37 20.54
N ASN A 36 -8.63 3.84 19.90
CA ASN A 36 -8.43 2.41 19.66
C ASN A 36 -9.62 1.70 18.97
N GLU A 37 -10.49 2.46 18.31
CA GLU A 37 -11.66 1.90 17.63
C GLU A 37 -11.20 1.09 16.41
N ARG A 38 -11.64 -0.18 16.36
CA ARG A 38 -11.33 -1.12 15.28
C ARG A 38 -12.62 -1.64 14.65
N PRO A 39 -13.29 -0.82 13.82
CA PRO A 39 -14.60 -1.16 13.28
C PRO A 39 -14.54 -2.21 12.17
N TYR A 40 -13.36 -2.56 11.65
CA TYR A 40 -13.20 -3.51 10.55
C TYR A 40 -12.68 -4.85 11.05
N SER A 41 -13.56 -5.83 11.22
CA SER A 41 -13.20 -7.21 11.55
C SER A 41 -13.02 -8.06 10.28
N CYS A 42 -12.02 -8.94 10.28
CA CYS A 42 -11.94 -10.01 9.29
C CYS A 42 -13.14 -10.96 9.47
N LYS A 43 -13.74 -11.44 8.37
CA LYS A 43 -14.83 -12.43 8.45
C LYS A 43 -14.32 -13.86 8.63
N LEU A 44 -13.05 -14.09 8.32
CA LEU A 44 -12.41 -15.40 8.31
C LEU A 44 -11.57 -15.65 9.57
N CYS A 45 -11.28 -14.62 10.35
CA CYS A 45 -10.59 -14.73 11.62
C CYS A 45 -11.02 -13.61 12.60
N ALA A 46 -10.69 -13.74 13.88
CA ALA A 46 -11.07 -12.75 14.90
C ALA A 46 -10.22 -11.45 14.89
N SER A 47 -9.43 -11.21 13.85
CA SER A 47 -8.57 -10.02 13.77
C SER A 47 -9.38 -8.76 13.46
N LYS A 48 -9.17 -7.71 14.27
CA LYS A 48 -9.81 -6.40 14.13
C LYS A 48 -8.81 -5.33 13.70
N PHE A 49 -9.20 -4.54 12.73
CA PHE A 49 -8.41 -3.49 12.09
C PHE A 49 -9.13 -2.15 12.19
N ARG A 50 -8.32 -1.10 12.15
CA ARG A 50 -8.80 0.28 12.22
C ARG A 50 -9.19 0.89 10.87
N ARG A 51 -8.57 0.40 9.79
CA ARG A 51 -8.86 0.79 8.42
C ARG A 51 -9.44 -0.37 7.64
N ARG A 52 -10.37 -0.06 6.73
CA ARG A 52 -10.90 -1.01 5.75
C ARG A 52 -9.77 -1.62 4.91
N ASN A 53 -8.86 -0.79 4.43
CA ASN A 53 -7.75 -1.24 3.59
C ASN A 53 -6.82 -2.23 4.32
N ASP A 54 -6.66 -2.11 5.64
CA ASP A 54 -5.87 -3.05 6.43
C ASP A 54 -6.56 -4.40 6.58
N GLN A 55 -7.88 -4.40 6.81
CA GLN A 55 -8.70 -5.61 6.90
C GLN A 55 -8.76 -6.35 5.55
N LEU A 56 -9.05 -5.65 4.45
CA LEU A 56 -9.04 -6.22 3.09
C LEU A 56 -7.66 -6.76 2.72
N ARG A 57 -6.60 -6.03 3.11
CA ARG A 57 -5.21 -6.48 2.90
C ARG A 57 -4.95 -7.79 3.65
N HIS A 58 -5.31 -7.85 4.92
CA HIS A 58 -5.14 -9.04 5.73
C HIS A 58 -5.88 -10.23 5.13
N GLU A 59 -7.14 -10.05 4.74
CA GLU A 59 -7.94 -11.10 4.09
C GLU A 59 -7.25 -11.63 2.82
N SER A 60 -6.69 -10.72 2.01
CA SER A 60 -6.00 -11.10 0.79
C SER A 60 -4.64 -11.78 1.00
N THR A 61 -4.01 -11.65 2.16
CA THR A 61 -2.68 -12.23 2.42
C THR A 61 -2.70 -13.44 3.33
N ALA A 62 -3.61 -13.45 4.31
CA ALA A 62 -3.72 -14.52 5.31
C ALA A 62 -4.66 -15.62 4.85
N HIS A 63 -5.69 -15.27 4.08
CA HIS A 63 -6.74 -16.22 3.68
C HIS A 63 -6.82 -16.45 2.17
N LYS A 64 -6.35 -15.52 1.33
CA LYS A 64 -6.24 -15.74 -0.13
C LYS A 64 -4.84 -16.19 -0.54
N GLU A 65 -4.79 -16.96 -1.62
CA GLU A 65 -3.57 -17.47 -2.23
C GLU A 65 -2.65 -16.38 -2.77
N LYS A 66 -1.34 -16.70 -2.88
CA LYS A 66 -0.31 -15.79 -3.38
C LYS A 66 -0.43 -15.58 -4.89
N LYS A 67 -1.15 -14.53 -5.30
CA LYS A 67 -1.47 -14.22 -6.71
C LYS A 67 -0.36 -13.54 -7.50
N HIS A 68 0.60 -12.89 -6.84
CA HIS A 68 1.61 -12.09 -7.54
C HIS A 68 2.88 -12.89 -7.77
N VAL A 69 3.13 -13.28 -9.02
CA VAL A 69 4.32 -14.06 -9.38
C VAL A 69 5.43 -13.15 -9.89
N CYS A 70 6.67 -13.43 -9.51
CA CYS A 70 7.85 -12.81 -10.10
C CYS A 70 8.18 -13.48 -11.45
N GLN A 71 7.36 -13.18 -12.44
CA GLN A 71 7.54 -13.61 -13.82
C GLN A 71 6.94 -12.55 -14.74
N GLY A 72 7.60 -12.26 -15.86
CA GLY A 72 7.11 -11.38 -16.92
C GLY A 72 7.53 -11.89 -18.29
N ILE A 73 6.98 -11.31 -19.35
CA ILE A 73 7.35 -11.60 -20.74
C ILE A 73 8.17 -10.41 -21.28
N LEU A 74 9.32 -10.68 -21.88
CA LEU A 74 10.12 -9.70 -22.60
C LEU A 74 9.48 -9.39 -23.96
N LYS A 75 9.81 -8.22 -24.55
CA LYS A 75 9.42 -7.89 -25.94
C LYS A 75 9.88 -8.97 -26.94
N SER A 76 10.94 -9.71 -26.63
CA SER A 76 11.44 -10.86 -27.40
C SER A 76 10.64 -12.16 -27.24
N GLY A 77 9.51 -12.14 -26.53
CA GLY A 77 8.69 -13.33 -26.24
C GLY A 77 9.28 -14.25 -25.16
N LYS A 78 10.50 -13.98 -24.68
CA LYS A 78 11.14 -14.75 -23.62
C LYS A 78 10.56 -14.43 -22.24
N VAL A 79 10.20 -15.47 -21.51
CA VAL A 79 9.80 -15.40 -20.09
C VAL A 79 11.02 -15.07 -19.24
N TRP A 80 10.89 -14.15 -18.28
CA TRP A 80 11.94 -13.80 -17.33
C TRP A 80 11.36 -13.72 -15.89
N GLY A 81 12.21 -13.95 -14.89
CA GLY A 81 11.84 -13.91 -13.46
C GLY A 81 12.02 -15.26 -12.74
N CYS A 82 12.11 -15.23 -11.40
CA CYS A 82 12.38 -16.42 -10.58
C CYS A 82 11.16 -17.31 -10.30
N GLY A 83 9.95 -16.94 -10.75
CA GLY A 83 8.72 -17.70 -10.45
C GLY A 83 8.27 -17.62 -8.99
N GLY A 84 8.92 -16.79 -8.16
CA GLY A 84 8.56 -16.59 -6.76
C GLY A 84 7.14 -16.07 -6.62
N ARG A 85 6.32 -16.71 -5.77
CA ARG A 85 4.94 -16.28 -5.51
C ARG A 85 4.88 -15.39 -4.27
N PHE A 86 4.29 -14.22 -4.43
CA PHE A 86 4.13 -13.20 -3.42
C PHE A 86 2.65 -12.97 -3.15
N ALA A 87 2.32 -12.77 -1.87
CA ALA A 87 0.96 -12.41 -1.46
C ALA A 87 0.61 -10.96 -1.85
N ARG A 88 1.61 -10.11 -2.12
CA ARG A 88 1.44 -8.68 -2.41
C ARG A 88 2.41 -8.19 -3.47
N VAL A 89 1.96 -7.21 -4.26
CA VAL A 89 2.81 -6.50 -5.23
C VAL A 89 3.94 -5.72 -4.57
N ASP A 90 3.76 -5.17 -3.35
CA ASP A 90 4.83 -4.44 -2.65
C ASP A 90 5.97 -5.37 -2.24
N ALA A 91 5.65 -6.60 -1.86
CA ALA A 91 6.65 -7.62 -1.54
C ALA A 91 7.40 -8.04 -2.81
N LEU A 92 6.69 -8.20 -3.94
CA LEU A 92 7.28 -8.45 -5.24
C LEU A 92 8.19 -7.29 -5.71
N LYS A 93 7.75 -6.03 -5.56
CA LYS A 93 8.57 -4.84 -5.87
C LYS A 93 9.77 -4.71 -4.93
N GLY A 94 9.61 -5.04 -3.66
CA GLY A 94 10.71 -5.12 -2.68
C GLY A 94 11.75 -6.15 -3.08
N HIS A 95 11.30 -7.34 -3.48
CA HIS A 95 12.14 -8.39 -4.03
C HIS A 95 12.95 -7.90 -5.25
N TRP A 96 12.32 -7.18 -6.20
CA TRP A 96 13.05 -6.59 -7.32
C TRP A 96 14.09 -5.53 -6.91
N ARG A 97 13.84 -4.76 -5.84
CA ARG A 97 14.78 -3.73 -5.36
C ARG A 97 15.99 -4.32 -4.63
N GLN A 98 15.83 -5.44 -3.96
CA GLN A 98 16.91 -6.10 -3.22
C GLN A 98 17.74 -7.02 -4.11
N GLU A 99 17.13 -7.67 -5.10
CA GLU A 99 17.81 -8.49 -6.10
C GLU A 99 18.47 -7.65 -7.22
N LYS A 100 19.20 -6.58 -6.85
CA LYS A 100 20.04 -5.82 -7.79
C LYS A 100 21.20 -6.69 -8.28
N GLY A 101 20.93 -7.62 -9.20
CA GLY A 101 21.98 -8.31 -9.96
C GLY A 101 21.78 -9.79 -10.28
N LYS A 102 20.71 -10.46 -9.82
CA LYS A 102 20.49 -11.88 -10.14
C LYS A 102 19.04 -12.15 -10.52
N ILE A 103 18.82 -12.59 -11.76
CA ILE A 103 17.62 -13.24 -12.33
C ILE A 103 16.32 -12.40 -12.43
N CYS A 104 16.05 -11.45 -11.52
CA CYS A 104 14.74 -10.79 -11.38
C CYS A 104 14.70 -9.29 -11.74
N ARG A 105 15.58 -8.80 -12.64
CA ARG A 105 15.48 -7.41 -13.12
C ARG A 105 14.24 -7.23 -13.98
N ARG A 106 13.30 -6.39 -13.54
CA ARG A 106 12.32 -5.78 -14.45
C ARG A 106 13.11 -5.21 -15.62
N PRO A 107 13.00 -5.76 -16.85
CA PRO A 107 13.69 -5.19 -17.98
C PRO A 107 13.27 -3.74 -17.99
N ALA A 108 14.26 -2.85 -18.09
CA ALA A 108 13.94 -1.49 -18.45
C ALA A 108 13.05 -1.62 -19.69
N LEU A 109 11.85 -1.04 -19.64
CA LEU A 109 11.24 -0.63 -20.88
C LEU A 109 12.25 0.40 -21.39
N GLU A 110 13.26 -0.07 -22.14
CA GLU A 110 14.07 0.78 -22.97
C GLU A 110 13.05 1.48 -23.86
N GLU A 111 13.07 2.80 -23.74
CA GLU A 111 12.16 3.76 -24.37
C GLU A 111 12.06 3.51 -25.88
#